data_AF-A0A821Q0N4-F1
#
_entry.id   AF-A0A821Q0N4-F1
#
_cell.length_a   1.000
_cell.length_b   1.000
_cell.length_c   1.000
_cell.angle_alpha   90.00
_cell.angle_beta   90.00
_cell.angle_gamma   90.00
#
_symmetry.space_group_name_H-M   'P 1'
#
loop_
_entity.id
_entity.type
_entity.pdbx_description
1 polymer ?
#
loop_
_entity_poly.entity_id
_entity_poly.type
_entity_poly.pdbx_seq_one_letter_code
_entity_poly.pdbx_strand_id
1 'polypeptide(L)'
;MIERDRCSEEDDITEENIIQSKRWIVILGDPGSGKTSFVRWLVHHLAQTLLLNEQHSTNYGPLRIPILIRIGEFAEILKEQPSLTLFNYIGKHKWMEEPIIDDSSISSDNVSYALQDYIQQGEALIILDGLDEISVTDQRLKIINIIENFV
;
A
#
# COMPACT_ATOMS: atom_id res chain seq x y z
N MET A 1 35.65 16.03 18.19
CA MET A 1 36.22 15.69 16.87
C MET A 1 35.05 15.31 16.00
N ILE A 2 34.72 16.21 15.08
CA ILE A 2 33.50 16.19 14.27
C ILE A 2 33.92 15.58 12.92
N GLU A 3 33.46 14.38 12.61
CA GLU A 3 33.47 13.89 11.24
C GLU A 3 32.07 14.07 10.65
N ARG A 4 31.96 15.20 9.94
CA ARG A 4 30.94 15.44 8.93
C ARG A 4 31.46 14.79 7.66
N ASP A 5 31.06 13.56 7.38
CA ASP A 5 31.14 13.06 6.02
C ASP A 5 29.91 13.55 5.25
N ARG A 6 30.13 14.62 4.49
CA ARG A 6 29.35 14.92 3.30
C ARG A 6 29.93 14.04 2.18
N CYS A 7 29.17 13.07 1.73
CA CYS A 7 29.31 12.59 0.36
C CYS A 7 27.93 12.71 -0.29
N SER A 8 27.81 13.80 -1.03
CA SER A 8 26.73 14.13 -1.94
C SER A 8 26.82 13.23 -3.17
N GLU A 9 25.92 12.26 -3.25
CA GLU A 9 25.38 11.81 -4.53
C GLU A 9 23.99 12.42 -4.60
N GLU A 10 23.84 13.49 -5.38
CA GLU A 10 22.53 13.90 -5.86
C GLU A 10 22.06 12.78 -6.79
N ASP A 11 21.42 11.75 -6.22
CA ASP A 11 20.62 10.81 -7.00
C ASP A 11 19.67 11.65 -7.84
N ASP A 12 19.73 11.52 -9.17
CA ASP A 12 18.79 12.16 -10.08
C ASP A 12 17.39 11.64 -9.71
N ILE A 13 16.64 12.43 -8.93
CA ILE A 13 15.33 12.06 -8.40
C ILE A 13 14.32 12.21 -9.53
N THR A 14 14.32 11.26 -10.47
CA THR A 14 13.20 11.07 -11.39
C THR A 14 12.10 10.28 -10.69
N GLU A 15 10.84 10.51 -11.08
CA GLU A 15 9.68 9.76 -10.57
C GLU A 15 9.88 8.24 -10.75
N GLU A 16 10.55 7.86 -11.83
CA GLU A 16 10.92 6.49 -12.20
C GLU A 16 11.89 5.86 -11.19
N ASN A 17 12.93 6.59 -10.81
CA ASN A 17 13.92 6.13 -9.85
C ASN A 17 13.33 5.95 -8.45
N ILE A 18 12.36 6.78 -8.04
CA ILE A 18 11.74 6.67 -6.71
C ILE A 18 10.95 5.36 -6.58
N ILE A 19 10.10 5.04 -7.57
CA ILE A 19 9.24 3.85 -7.54
C ILE A 19 10.07 2.55 -7.57
N GLN A 20 11.19 2.57 -8.29
CA GLN A 20 12.09 1.41 -8.40
C GLN A 20 13.01 1.26 -7.18
N SER A 21 13.56 2.34 -6.65
CA SER A 21 14.63 2.31 -5.63
C SER A 21 14.12 2.39 -4.19
N LYS A 22 12.91 2.90 -3.95
CA LYS A 22 12.39 3.10 -2.60
C LYS A 22 11.34 2.05 -2.26
N ARG A 23 11.57 1.34 -1.15
CA ARG A 23 10.60 0.42 -0.54
C ARG A 23 9.37 1.15 0.00
N TRP A 24 9.58 2.37 0.53
CA TRP A 24 8.56 3.18 1.17
C TRP A 24 8.46 4.53 0.48
N ILE A 25 7.24 4.91 0.09
CA ILE A 25 6.94 6.21 -0.50
C ILE A 25 5.80 6.82 0.31
N VAL A 26 6.00 8.05 0.79
CA VAL A 26 4.99 8.79 1.54
C VAL A 26 4.49 9.95 0.69
N ILE A 27 3.19 9.97 0.43
CA ILE A 27 2.53 11.06 -0.29
C ILE A 27 2.01 12.06 0.74
N LEU A 28 2.61 13.26 0.77
CA LEU A 28 2.21 14.34 1.65
C LEU A 28 1.36 15.37 0.91
N GLY A 29 0.37 15.92 1.60
CA GLY A 29 -0.49 16.99 1.08
C GLY A 29 -1.51 17.40 2.12
N ASP A 30 -2.05 18.61 1.99
CA ASP A 30 -3.04 19.14 2.91
C ASP A 30 -4.34 18.31 2.91
N PRO A 31 -5.13 18.34 3.99
CA PRO A 31 -6.48 17.78 3.98
C PRO A 31 -7.28 18.34 2.78
N GLY A 32 -7.92 17.46 2.01
CA GLY A 32 -8.64 17.86 0.80
C GLY A 32 -7.78 18.10 -0.45
N SER A 33 -6.45 17.90 -0.41
CA SER A 33 -5.56 18.06 -1.57
C SER A 33 -5.72 17.01 -2.67
N GLY A 34 -6.62 16.03 -2.49
CA GLY A 34 -6.90 14.98 -3.47
C GLY A 34 -6.04 13.72 -3.37
N LYS A 35 -5.34 13.48 -2.25
CA LYS A 35 -4.50 12.28 -2.03
C LYS A 35 -5.24 10.97 -2.31
N THR A 36 -6.40 10.77 -1.68
CA THR A 36 -7.27 9.60 -1.92
C THR A 36 -7.67 9.48 -3.40
N SER A 37 -7.97 10.61 -4.06
CA SER A 37 -8.32 10.62 -5.49
C SER A 37 -7.14 10.18 -6.36
N PHE A 38 -5.93 10.68 -6.07
CA PHE A 38 -4.71 10.30 -6.77
C PHE A 38 -4.39 8.81 -6.58
N VAL A 39 -4.44 8.33 -5.34
CA VAL A 39 -4.22 6.91 -5.02
C VAL A 39 -5.21 6.01 -5.75
N ARG A 40 -6.50 6.38 -5.78
CA ARG A 40 -7.52 5.63 -6.53
C ARG A 40 -7.25 5.62 -8.03
N TRP A 41 -6.89 6.77 -8.60
CA TRP A 41 -6.49 6.86 -10.00
C TRP A 41 -5.28 5.98 -10.30
N LEU A 42 -4.26 5.99 -9.43
CA LEU A 42 -3.04 5.20 -9.58
C LEU A 42 -3.35 3.69 -9.56
N VAL A 43 -4.12 3.23 -8.57
CA VAL A 43 -4.56 1.82 -8.48
C VAL A 43 -5.30 1.40 -9.73
N HIS A 44 -6.25 2.23 -10.19
CA HIS A 44 -7.01 1.97 -11.40
C HIS A 44 -6.12 1.89 -12.65
N HIS A 45 -5.20 2.85 -12.80
CA HIS A 45 -4.26 2.91 -13.90
C HIS A 45 -3.34 1.67 -13.93
N LEU A 46 -2.80 1.27 -12.78
CA LEU A 46 -1.95 0.07 -12.66
C LEU A 46 -2.73 -1.21 -12.96
N ALA A 47 -3.96 -1.34 -12.44
CA ALA A 47 -4.82 -2.48 -12.71
C ALA A 47 -5.18 -2.60 -14.21
N GLN A 48 -5.52 -1.49 -14.87
CA GLN A 48 -5.74 -1.47 -16.31
C GLN A 48 -4.48 -1.87 -17.09
N THR A 49 -3.34 -1.33 -16.67
CA THR A 49 -2.03 -1.64 -17.28
C THR A 49 -1.71 -3.13 -17.16
N LEU A 50 -2.02 -3.78 -16.03
CA LEU A 50 -1.86 -5.22 -15.82
C LEU A 50 -2.78 -6.06 -16.71
N LEU A 51 -4.02 -5.61 -16.92
CA LEU A 51 -5.00 -6.32 -17.72
C LEU A 51 -4.75 -6.20 -19.23
N LEU A 52 -4.17 -5.08 -19.67
CA LEU A 52 -4.00 -4.76 -21.09
C LEU A 52 -2.61 -5.09 -21.63
N ASN A 53 -1.58 -5.16 -20.78
CA ASN A 53 -0.23 -5.49 -21.23
C ASN A 53 0.06 -6.97 -21.06
N GLU A 54 0.41 -7.63 -22.15
CA GLU A 54 0.99 -8.99 -22.11
C GLU A 54 2.42 -9.00 -21.52
N GLN A 55 3.06 -7.83 -21.43
CA GLN A 55 4.37 -7.67 -20.82
C GLN A 55 4.24 -7.25 -19.35
N HIS A 56 4.76 -8.07 -18.45
CA HIS A 56 4.75 -7.87 -16.99
C HIS A 56 5.75 -6.79 -16.51
N SER A 57 6.13 -5.85 -17.38
CA SER A 57 7.12 -4.81 -17.10
C SER A 57 6.75 -3.49 -17.75
N THR A 58 6.95 -2.41 -17.02
CA THR A 58 6.83 -1.03 -17.53
C THR A 58 8.20 -0.36 -17.50
N ASN A 59 8.30 0.87 -18.02
CA ASN A 59 9.49 1.71 -17.83
C ASN A 59 9.83 1.94 -16.35
N TYR A 60 8.87 1.69 -15.45
CA TYR A 60 8.99 1.84 -13.99
C TYR A 60 9.34 0.52 -13.28
N GLY A 61 9.71 -0.53 -14.01
CA GLY A 61 10.12 -1.84 -13.47
C GLY A 61 9.05 -2.92 -13.63
N PRO A 62 9.18 -4.07 -12.92
CA PRO A 62 8.18 -5.13 -12.97
C PRO A 62 6.84 -4.59 -12.48
N LEU A 63 5.79 -4.91 -13.22
CA LEU A 63 4.46 -4.41 -12.94
C LEU A 63 3.90 -5.17 -11.72
N ARG A 64 3.68 -4.44 -10.63
CA ARG A 64 3.21 -5.00 -9.36
C ARG A 64 1.70 -4.90 -9.23
N ILE A 65 1.07 -5.91 -8.62
CA ILE A 65 -0.37 -5.87 -8.32
C ILE A 65 -0.65 -4.78 -7.27
N PRO A 66 -1.47 -3.76 -7.60
CA PRO A 66 -1.80 -2.72 -6.64
C PRO A 66 -2.82 -3.23 -5.62
N ILE A 67 -2.51 -3.08 -4.34
CA ILE A 67 -3.38 -3.45 -3.21
C ILE A 67 -3.66 -2.19 -2.40
N LEU A 68 -4.89 -1.68 -2.47
CA LEU A 68 -5.31 -0.47 -1.77
C LEU A 68 -5.97 -0.81 -0.44
N ILE A 69 -5.41 -0.29 0.66
CA ILE A 69 -5.92 -0.50 2.01
C ILE A 69 -6.28 0.84 2.64
N ARG A 70 -7.53 0.97 3.10
CA ARG A 70 -7.92 2.10 3.93
C ARG A 70 -7.48 1.86 5.37
N ILE A 71 -6.63 2.74 5.88
CA ILE A 71 -6.08 2.62 7.24
C ILE A 71 -7.19 2.70 8.30
N GLY A 72 -8.23 3.53 8.08
CA GLY A 72 -9.38 3.64 8.98
C GLY A 72 -10.08 2.30 9.23
N GLU A 73 -10.40 1.55 8.17
CA GLU A 73 -11.10 0.25 8.27
C GLU A 73 -10.20 -0.82 8.93
N PHE A 74 -8.90 -0.82 8.60
CA PHE A 74 -7.95 -1.68 9.30
C PHE A 74 -7.88 -1.35 10.80
N ALA A 75 -7.87 -0.07 11.14
CA ALA A 75 -7.78 0.42 12.51
C ALA A 75 -8.98 0.01 13.36
N GLU A 76 -10.18 -0.02 12.76
CA GLU A 76 -11.41 -0.49 13.41
C GLU A 76 -11.35 -1.99 13.69
N ILE A 77 -11.00 -2.81 12.70
CA ILE A 77 -10.90 -4.26 12.89
C ILE A 77 -9.79 -4.61 13.89
N LEU A 78 -8.69 -3.87 13.91
CA LEU A 78 -7.60 -4.08 14.87
C LEU A 78 -8.04 -3.80 16.33
N LYS A 79 -9.07 -2.98 16.57
CA LYS A 79 -9.65 -2.80 17.92
C LYS A 79 -10.36 -4.07 18.37
N GLU A 80 -11.07 -4.72 17.46
CA GLU A 80 -11.82 -5.96 17.73
C GLU A 80 -10.90 -7.19 17.79
N GLN A 81 -9.85 -7.20 16.96
CA GLN A 81 -8.90 -8.30 16.82
C GLN A 81 -7.46 -7.80 16.99
N PRO A 82 -6.97 -7.61 18.24
CA PRO A 82 -5.67 -6.99 18.48
C PRO A 82 -4.46 -7.77 17.97
N SER A 83 -4.62 -9.07 17.71
CA SER A 83 -3.59 -9.96 17.15
C SER A 83 -3.59 -10.02 15.62
N LEU A 84 -4.51 -9.32 14.94
CA LEU A 84 -4.56 -9.28 13.49
C LEU A 84 -3.33 -8.55 12.94
N THR A 85 -2.62 -9.18 12.02
CA THR A 85 -1.51 -8.56 11.30
C THR A 85 -2.03 -7.91 10.02
N LEU A 86 -1.32 -6.88 9.53
CA LEU A 86 -1.64 -6.27 8.23
C LEU A 86 -1.59 -7.31 7.10
N PHE A 87 -0.64 -8.26 7.16
CA PHE A 87 -0.52 -9.35 6.20
C PHE A 87 -1.77 -10.24 6.14
N ASN A 88 -2.32 -10.61 7.31
CA ASN A 88 -3.52 -11.45 7.40
C ASN A 88 -4.81 -10.67 7.08
N TYR A 89 -4.75 -9.34 7.14
CA TYR A 89 -5.87 -8.47 6.78
C TYR A 89 -6.02 -8.33 5.25
N ILE A 90 -4.91 -8.37 4.52
CA ILE A 90 -4.92 -8.26 3.05
C ILE A 90 -5.70 -9.43 2.43
N GLY A 91 -6.55 -9.10 1.45
CA GLY A 91 -7.52 -10.00 0.82
C GLY A 91 -8.84 -10.17 1.57
N LYS A 92 -8.89 -9.74 2.84
CA LYS A 92 -10.13 -9.68 3.66
C LYS A 92 -10.60 -8.25 3.92
N HIS A 93 -9.74 -7.29 3.62
CA HIS A 93 -10.06 -5.86 3.69
C HIS A 93 -11.26 -5.49 2.81
N LYS A 94 -11.92 -4.43 3.25
CA LYS A 94 -13.06 -3.81 2.59
C LYS A 94 -12.63 -2.49 1.96
N TRP A 95 -13.53 -1.92 1.18
CA TRP A 95 -13.43 -0.54 0.76
C TRP A 95 -14.77 0.17 0.94
N MET A 96 -14.85 1.07 1.93
CA MET A 96 -16.08 1.76 2.31
C MET A 96 -17.21 0.79 2.64
N GLU A 97 -16.92 -0.17 3.53
CA GLU A 97 -17.82 -1.26 3.96
C GLU A 97 -18.18 -2.31 2.90
N GLU A 98 -17.81 -2.11 1.66
CA GLU A 98 -18.03 -3.07 0.59
C GLU A 98 -16.88 -4.07 0.49
N PRO A 99 -17.14 -5.35 0.22
CA PRO A 99 -16.09 -6.31 -0.07
C PRO A 99 -15.40 -5.93 -1.38
N ILE A 100 -14.09 -6.16 -1.44
CA ILE A 100 -13.31 -5.90 -2.67
C ILE A 100 -13.72 -6.85 -3.80
N ILE A 101 -14.29 -8.00 -3.44
CA ILE A 101 -14.80 -8.99 -4.39
C ILE A 101 -16.27 -9.21 -4.10
N ASP A 102 -17.08 -8.80 -5.05
CA ASP A 102 -18.54 -8.98 -5.07
C ASP A 102 -18.93 -10.12 -6.03
N ASP A 103 -18.15 -11.20 -6.03
CA ASP A 103 -18.45 -12.42 -6.77
C ASP A 103 -18.49 -13.60 -5.80
N SER A 104 -19.71 -14.08 -5.53
CA SER A 104 -19.95 -15.21 -4.62
C SER A 104 -19.35 -16.54 -5.08
N SER A 105 -18.93 -16.65 -6.35
CA SER A 105 -18.19 -17.80 -6.85
C SER A 105 -16.72 -17.82 -6.44
N ILE A 106 -16.19 -16.67 -5.99
CA ILE A 106 -14.80 -16.51 -5.60
C ILE A 106 -14.68 -16.52 -4.07
N SER A 107 -13.95 -17.49 -3.53
CA SER A 107 -13.64 -17.53 -2.11
C SER A 107 -12.71 -16.39 -1.72
N SER A 108 -13.10 -15.60 -0.71
CA SER A 108 -12.25 -14.55 -0.14
C SER A 108 -10.94 -15.08 0.43
N ASP A 109 -10.91 -16.32 0.92
CA ASP A 109 -9.69 -16.97 1.37
C ASP A 109 -8.74 -17.26 0.20
N ASN A 110 -9.25 -17.72 -0.96
CA ASN A 110 -8.41 -17.96 -2.14
C ASN A 110 -7.74 -16.67 -2.64
N VAL A 111 -8.48 -15.57 -2.61
CA VAL A 111 -7.97 -14.25 -2.98
C VAL A 111 -6.94 -13.79 -1.97
N SER A 112 -7.19 -13.99 -0.68
CA SER A 112 -6.25 -13.66 0.38
C SER A 112 -4.94 -14.42 0.19
N TYR A 113 -4.99 -15.73 -0.06
CA TYR A 113 -3.79 -16.53 -0.33
C TYR A 113 -3.05 -16.05 -1.58
N ALA A 114 -3.75 -15.75 -2.67
CA ALA A 114 -3.13 -15.24 -3.89
C ALA A 114 -2.42 -13.89 -3.66
N LEU A 115 -3.10 -12.92 -3.03
CA LEU A 115 -2.50 -11.61 -2.73
C LEU A 115 -1.31 -11.72 -1.77
N GLN A 116 -1.40 -12.62 -0.78
CA GLN A 116 -0.31 -12.88 0.15
C GLN A 116 0.91 -13.49 -0.55
N ASP A 117 0.72 -14.39 -1.52
CA ASP A 117 1.80 -14.93 -2.34
C ASP A 117 2.47 -13.82 -3.16
N TYR A 118 1.71 -12.97 -3.86
CA TYR A 118 2.26 -11.82 -4.59
C TYR A 118 3.07 -10.87 -3.68
N ILE A 119 2.63 -10.67 -2.43
CA ILE A 119 3.39 -9.88 -1.45
C ILE A 119 4.71 -10.55 -1.11
N GLN A 120 4.71 -11.86 -0.86
CA GLN A 120 5.91 -12.62 -0.51
C GLN A 120 6.93 -12.67 -1.65
N GLN A 121 6.46 -12.69 -2.91
CA GLN A 121 7.32 -12.63 -4.09
C GLN A 121 7.84 -11.21 -4.41
N GLY A 122 7.37 -10.18 -3.69
CA GLY A 122 7.72 -8.78 -3.99
C GLY A 122 7.03 -8.22 -5.25
N GLU A 123 5.96 -8.88 -5.69
CA GLU A 123 5.17 -8.58 -6.89
C GLU A 123 3.91 -7.76 -6.57
N ALA A 124 3.76 -7.30 -5.33
CA ALA A 124 2.67 -6.44 -4.89
C ALA A 124 3.13 -5.01 -4.56
N LEU A 125 2.31 -4.03 -4.91
CA LEU A 125 2.42 -2.64 -4.47
C LEU A 125 1.30 -2.37 -3.47
N ILE A 126 1.66 -2.29 -2.20
CA ILE A 126 0.70 -2.00 -1.12
C ILE A 126 0.59 -0.49 -0.97
N ILE A 127 -0.63 0.02 -1.06
CA ILE A 127 -0.94 1.44 -0.95
C ILE A 127 -1.86 1.63 0.25
N LEU A 128 -1.41 2.45 1.20
CA LEU A 128 -2.11 2.70 2.44
C LEU A 128 -2.66 4.14 2.42
N ASP A 129 -3.99 4.27 2.53
CA ASP A 129 -4.67 5.57 2.44
C ASP A 129 -5.37 5.96 3.75
N GLY A 130 -5.42 7.26 4.03
CA GLY A 130 -6.17 7.82 5.16
C GLY A 130 -5.49 7.69 6.54
N LEU A 131 -4.15 7.68 6.62
CA LEU A 131 -3.45 7.66 7.93
C LEU A 131 -3.77 8.91 8.76
N ASP A 132 -3.94 10.06 8.10
CA ASP A 132 -4.26 11.35 8.71
C ASP A 132 -5.69 11.41 9.30
N GLU A 133 -6.57 10.50 8.89
CA GLU A 133 -7.93 10.39 9.41
C GLU A 133 -8.00 9.70 10.80
N ILE A 134 -6.90 9.07 11.25
CA ILE A 134 -6.82 8.46 12.59
C ILE A 134 -6.65 9.57 13.65
N SER A 135 -7.74 9.89 14.35
CA SER A 135 -7.81 10.96 15.35
C SER A 135 -7.16 10.63 16.70
N VAL A 136 -7.04 9.34 17.05
CA VAL A 136 -6.49 8.90 18.34
C VAL A 136 -4.98 8.66 18.22
N THR A 137 -4.19 9.47 18.93
CA THR A 137 -2.72 9.45 18.87
C THR A 137 -2.11 8.07 19.12
N ASP A 138 -2.53 7.36 20.18
CA ASP A 138 -1.99 6.04 20.51
C ASP A 138 -2.32 4.99 19.45
N GLN A 139 -3.54 5.07 18.88
CA GLN A 139 -3.96 4.18 17.80
C GLN A 139 -3.15 4.45 16.53
N ARG A 140 -2.92 5.72 16.20
CA ARG A 140 -2.09 6.14 15.07
C ARG A 140 -0.65 5.63 15.22
N LEU A 141 -0.05 5.77 16.39
CA LEU A 141 1.30 5.25 16.68
C LEU A 141 1.37 3.72 16.54
N LYS A 142 0.35 3.01 17.04
CA LYS A 142 0.28 1.54 16.89
C LYS A 142 0.23 1.14 15.41
N ILE A 143 -0.57 1.82 14.60
CA ILE A 143 -0.68 1.57 13.16
C ILE A 143 0.64 1.87 12.45
N ILE A 144 1.25 3.03 12.72
CA ILE A 144 2.56 3.38 12.17
C ILE A 144 3.58 2.28 12.49
N ASN A 145 3.63 1.83 13.75
CA ASN A 145 4.53 0.75 14.13
C ASN A 145 4.23 -0.57 13.39
N ILE A 146 2.95 -0.90 13.15
CA ILE A 146 2.59 -2.08 12.33
C ILE A 146 3.09 -1.92 10.90
N ILE A 147 2.94 -0.73 10.31
CA ILE A 147 3.37 -0.42 8.94
C ILE A 147 4.90 -0.43 8.84
N GLU A 148 5.62 0.21 9.76
CA GLU A 148 7.08 0.26 9.76
C GLU A 148 7.74 -1.12 9.94
N ASN A 149 7.09 -2.01 10.68
CA ASN A 149 7.53 -3.40 10.86
C ASN A 149 6.92 -4.37 9.83
N PHE A 150 6.20 -3.86 8.83
CA PHE A 150 5.62 -4.69 7.79
C PHE A 150 6.67 -5.04 6.74
N VAL A 151 7.26 -6.23 6.93
CA VAL A 151 8.28 -6.87 6.07
C VAL A 151 9.58 -6.06 5.95
#